data_AF-A0A1G1JZM3-F1
#
_entry.id   AF-A0A1G1JZM3-F1
#
_cell.length_a   1.000
_cell.length_b   1.000
_cell.length_c   1.000
_cell.angle_alpha   90.00
_cell.angle_beta   90.00
_cell.angle_gamma   90.00
#
_symmetry.space_group_name_H-M   'P 1'
#
loop_
_entity.id
_entity.type
_entity.pdbx_description
1 polymer ?
#
loop_
_entity_poly.entity_id
_entity_poly.type
_entity_poly.pdbx_seq_one_letter_code
_entity_poly.pdbx_strand_id
1 'polypeptide(L)' 'MNDRLTITDVAEKIGVTTKTLVRWEKSGKIKKPKRDWKGWRFYSEDDLVHIQRFVGTVYEL' A
#
# COMPACT_ATOMS: atom_id res chain seq x y z
N MET A 1 -7.39 -8.54 -15.68
CA MET A 1 -6.53 -7.35 -15.61
C MET A 1 -5.58 -7.54 -14.45
N ASN A 2 -4.28 -7.63 -14.73
CA ASN A 2 -3.23 -7.79 -13.70
C ASN A 2 -2.72 -6.39 -13.36
N ASP A 3 -3.55 -5.59 -12.72
CA ASP A 3 -3.18 -4.21 -12.43
C ASP A 3 -2.32 -4.21 -11.17
N ARG A 4 -1.01 -4.30 -11.42
CA ARG A 4 0.02 -4.10 -10.42
C ARG A 4 0.08 -2.62 -10.12
N LEU A 5 -0.21 -2.25 -8.89
CA LEU A 5 -0.09 -0.87 -8.42
C LEU A 5 1.32 -0.63 -7.91
N THR A 6 1.86 0.54 -8.20
CA THR A 6 3.08 1.06 -7.57
C THR A 6 2.75 1.65 -6.19
N ILE A 7 3.77 1.95 -5.40
CA ILE A 7 3.57 2.66 -4.13
C ILE A 7 2.93 4.04 -4.34
N THR A 8 3.22 4.69 -5.46
CA THR A 8 2.67 6.00 -5.79
C THR A 8 1.18 5.88 -6.07
N ASP A 9 0.77 4.90 -6.89
CA ASP A 9 -0.65 4.67 -7.19
C ASP A 9 -1.46 4.39 -5.91
N VAL A 10 -0.91 3.56 -5.01
CA VAL A 10 -1.56 3.25 -3.73
C VAL A 10 -1.64 4.50 -2.84
N ALA A 11 -0.57 5.29 -2.77
CA ALA A 11 -0.52 6.52 -1.99
C ALA A 11 -1.58 7.53 -2.44
N GLU A 12 -1.70 7.76 -3.74
CA GLU A 12 -2.69 8.65 -4.35
C GLU A 12 -4.11 8.16 -4.09
N LYS A 13 -4.38 6.86 -4.27
CA LYS A 13 -5.72 6.27 -4.07
C LYS A 13 -6.24 6.36 -2.63
N ILE A 14 -5.35 6.40 -1.64
CA ILE A 14 -5.74 6.46 -0.21
C ILE A 14 -5.47 7.84 0.43
N GLY A 15 -4.99 8.82 -0.35
CA GLY A 15 -4.78 10.19 0.13
C GLY A 15 -3.63 10.36 1.13
N VAL A 16 -2.56 9.55 1.04
CA VAL A 16 -1.38 9.69 1.91
C VAL A 16 -0.10 9.80 1.09
N THR A 17 1.01 10.16 1.74
CA THR A 17 2.31 10.18 1.06
C THR A 17 2.89 8.76 0.92
N THR A 18 3.70 8.52 -0.11
CA THR A 18 4.48 7.28 -0.26
C THR A 18 5.38 7.01 0.96
N LYS A 19 5.92 8.06 1.59
CA LYS A 19 6.71 7.97 2.83
C LYS A 19 5.89 7.41 4.00
N THR A 20 4.62 7.77 4.10
CA THR A 20 3.68 7.24 5.09
C THR A 20 3.48 5.73 4.89
N LEU A 21 3.24 5.28 3.65
CA LEU A 21 3.14 3.85 3.32
C LEU A 21 4.41 3.09 3.71
N VAL A 22 5.60 3.59 3.33
CA VAL A 22 6.88 2.96 3.70
C VAL A 22 7.02 2.87 5.22
N ARG A 23 6.61 3.89 5.97
CA ARG A 23 6.65 3.86 7.44
C ARG A 23 5.73 2.79 8.00
N TRP A 24 4.51 2.68 7.49
CA TRP A 24 3.57 1.65 7.93
C TRP A 24 4.08 0.23 7.67
N GLU A 25 4.66 -0.03 6.50
CA GLU A 25 5.30 -1.31 6.19
C GLU A 25 6.46 -1.62 7.13
N LYS A 26 7.34 -0.65 7.36
CA LYS A 26 8.49 -0.81 8.28
C LYS A 26 8.04 -1.09 9.71
N SER A 27 6.95 -0.46 10.14
CA SER A 27 6.35 -0.66 11.46
C SER A 27 5.47 -1.91 11.57
N GLY A 28 5.25 -2.65 10.48
CA GLY A 28 4.38 -3.82 10.46
C GLY A 28 2.87 -3.52 10.55
N LYS A 29 2.45 -2.26 10.38
CA LYS A 29 1.04 -1.84 10.41
C LYS A 29 0.26 -2.32 9.18
N ILE A 30 0.94 -2.43 8.05
CA ILE A 30 0.41 -3.03 6.82
C ILE A 30 1.35 -4.16 6.38
N LYS A 31 0.83 -5.09 5.58
CA LYS A 31 1.61 -6.20 5.03
C LYS A 31 2.81 -5.66 4.23
N LYS A 32 3.93 -6.38 4.29
CA LYS A 32 5.07 -6.08 3.42
C LYS A 32 4.65 -6.30 1.97
N PRO A 33 5.03 -5.39 1.07
CA PRO A 33 4.61 -5.44 -0.31
C PRO A 33 5.37 -6.53 -1.06
N LYS A 34 4.73 -7.07 -2.11
CA LYS A 34 5.36 -8.05 -2.98
C LYS A 34 6.46 -7.37 -3.81
N ARG A 35 7.44 -8.17 -4.23
CA ARG A 35 8.52 -7.73 -5.10
C ARG A 35 8.55 -8.55 -6.37
N ASP A 36 8.77 -7.89 -7.50
CA ASP A 36 8.96 -8.58 -8.76
C ASP A 36 10.38 -9.16 -8.86
N TRP A 37 10.68 -9.79 -10.00
CA TRP A 37 11.98 -10.38 -10.27
C TRP A 37 13.13 -9.35 -10.34
N LYS A 38 12.83 -8.06 -10.57
CA LYS A 38 13.79 -6.95 -10.53
C LYS A 38 13.92 -6.34 -9.12
N GLY A 39 13.16 -6.85 -8.15
CA GLY A 39 13.12 -6.32 -6.79
C GLY A 39 12.24 -5.08 -6.62
N TRP A 40 11.51 -4.65 -7.65
CA TRP A 40 10.58 -3.53 -7.55
C TRP A 40 9.35 -3.91 -6.75
N ARG A 41 8.89 -2.95 -5.98
CA ARG A 41 7.70 -3.08 -5.17
C ARG A 41 6.46 -3.01 -6.04
N PHE A 42 5.51 -3.91 -5.80
CA PHE A 42 4.17 -3.80 -6.36
C PHE A 42 3.12 -4.27 -5.35
N TYR A 43 1.90 -3.81 -5.56
CA TYR A 43 0.72 -4.15 -4.77
C TYR A 43 -0.34 -4.73 -5.70
N SER A 44 -1.04 -5.76 -5.24
CA SER A 44 -2.28 -6.20 -5.90
C SER A 44 -3.47 -5.36 -5.44
N GLU A 45 -4.59 -5.45 -6.15
CA GLU A 45 -5.86 -4.83 -5.72
C GLU A 45 -6.26 -5.28 -4.30
N ASP A 46 -6.05 -6.56 -3.96
CA ASP A 46 -6.26 -7.06 -2.59
C ASP A 46 -5.38 -6.36 -1.54
N ASP A 47 -4.15 -5.97 -1.91
CA ASP A 47 -3.27 -5.24 -0.99
C ASP A 47 -3.82 -3.81 -0.79
N LEU A 48 -4.31 -3.17 -1.85
CA LEU A 48 -4.97 -1.87 -1.77
C LEU A 48 -6.21 -1.91 -0.87
N VAL A 49 -7.09 -2.92 -1.02
CA VAL A 49 -8.28 -3.07 -0.18
C VAL A 49 -7.91 -3.24 1.30
N HIS A 50 -6.89 -4.05 1.60
CA HIS A 50 -6.41 -4.18 2.98
C HIS A 50 -5.85 -2.86 3.54
N ILE A 51 -5.10 -2.12 2.73
CA ILE A 51 -4.54 -0.83 3.13
C ILE A 51 -5.66 0.20 3.35
N GLN A 52 -6.66 0.26 2.47
CA GLN A 52 -7.83 1.15 2.63
C GLN A 52 -8.58 0.87 3.93
N ARG A 53 -8.82 -0.41 4.27
CA ARG A 53 -9.45 -0.78 5.55
C ARG A 53 -8.63 -0.30 6.73
N PHE A 54 -7.31 -0.50 6.69
CA PHE A 54 -6.42 -0.01 7.73
C PHE A 54 -6.48 1.53 7.86
N VAL A 55 -6.46 2.27 6.74
CA VAL A 55 -6.60 3.73 6.75
C VAL A 55 -7.91 4.16 7.41
N GLY A 56 -9.03 3.51 7.07
CA GLY A 56 -10.32 3.77 7.72
C GLY A 56 -10.28 3.57 9.24
N THR A 57 -9.56 2.56 9.73
CA THR A 57 -9.40 2.35 11.19
C THR A 57 -8.51 3.38 11.88
N VAL A 58 -7.56 3.99 11.16
CA VAL A 58 -6.61 4.96 11.75
C VAL A 58 -7.18 6.37 11.77
N TYR A 59 -8.03 6.71 10.81
CA TYR A 59 -8.49 8.08 10.59
C TYR A 59 -9.97 8.34 10.92
N GLU A 60 -10.71 7.37 11.47
CA GLU A 60 -12.16 7.49 11.77
C GLU A 60 -12.94 8.25 10.68
N LEU A 61 -12.84 7.76 9.43
CA LEU A 61 -13.74 8.21 8.36
C LEU A 61 -15.06 7.43 8.39
#